data_AF-A0A960UA23-F1
#
_entry.id   AF-A0A960UA23-F1
#
_cell.length_a   1.000
_cell.length_b   1.000
_cell.length_c   1.000
_cell.angle_alpha   90.00
_cell.angle_beta   90.00
_cell.angle_gamma   90.00
#
_symmetry.space_group_name_H-M   'P 1'
#
loop_
_entity.id
_entity.type
_entity.pdbx_description
1 polymer ?
#
loop_
_entity_poly.entity_id
_entity_poly.type
_entity_poly.pdbx_seq_one_letter_code
_entity_poly.pdbx_strand_id
1 'polypeptide(L)'
;VTVKTQPTGQTCTITNGSGTASSNVTNVNVTCVTAAYTISGLVGGLGTGLNVVLQNTVNSESKTIGANGSFSFTNKVSYNGSYAVTVTTHPTNQFCMITGGSGTNVIGDISTIIIACTYLPGQTPPNFTDNLDGTITDNNTGLMWMKCSQGQGWLQAQNDCQGKGSSTDNYGADLKRLQFCPSNNSACDNGAILTSGALFDECNNLTFAGKTNWRVPTIQELESIIDKSISPFINNLFLDTVASYYWRSTTCAPSTTGAWYVFFSDGVVGGSVKTGNYYVRCVSGP
;
A
#
# COMPACT_ATOMS: atom_id res chain seq x y z
N VAL A 1 -31.94 42.09 21.23
CA VAL A 1 -30.74 41.47 21.82
C VAL A 1 -30.15 40.52 20.79
N THR A 2 -28.87 40.73 20.43
CA THR A 2 -28.12 39.89 19.47
C THR A 2 -26.74 39.58 20.05
N VAL A 3 -26.09 38.50 19.59
CA VAL A 3 -24.70 38.23 19.95
C VAL A 3 -23.79 39.04 19.02
N LYS A 4 -22.93 39.88 19.59
CA LYS A 4 -21.99 40.73 18.82
C LYS A 4 -20.74 39.97 18.38
N THR A 5 -20.20 39.12 19.25
CA THR A 5 -19.00 38.31 19.00
C THR A 5 -19.23 36.93 19.62
N GLN A 6 -19.08 35.87 18.83
CA GLN A 6 -19.17 34.51 19.35
C GLN A 6 -17.91 34.19 20.19
N PRO A 7 -18.05 33.45 21.31
CA PRO A 7 -16.90 32.89 21.99
C PRO A 7 -16.17 31.90 21.07
N THR A 8 -14.84 31.85 21.15
CA THR A 8 -14.05 30.88 20.39
C THR A 8 -14.50 29.46 20.74
N GLY A 9 -14.81 28.66 19.72
CA GLY A 9 -15.22 27.27 19.89
C GLY A 9 -16.67 27.05 20.32
N GLN A 10 -17.50 28.10 20.34
CA GLN A 10 -18.92 27.99 20.65
C GLN A 10 -19.78 28.76 19.65
N THR A 11 -21.02 28.29 19.49
CA THR A 11 -22.08 29.02 18.80
C THR A 11 -23.16 29.37 19.81
N CYS A 12 -23.30 30.65 20.14
CA CYS A 12 -24.38 31.15 20.98
C CYS A 12 -25.57 31.62 20.13
N THR A 13 -26.78 31.23 20.53
CA THR A 13 -28.05 31.67 19.95
C THR A 13 -28.90 32.34 21.03
N ILE A 14 -29.73 33.31 20.63
CA ILE A 14 -30.63 34.03 21.53
C ILE A 14 -32.06 33.67 21.18
N THR A 15 -32.84 33.23 22.17
CA THR A 15 -34.29 33.07 22.06
C THR A 15 -34.99 34.21 22.81
N ASN A 16 -36.17 34.60 22.31
CA ASN A 16 -36.91 35.79 22.78
C ASN A 16 -36.11 37.10 22.71
N GLY A 17 -35.11 37.20 21.82
CA GLY A 17 -34.23 38.37 21.70
C GLY A 17 -34.89 39.63 21.10
N SER A 18 -36.15 39.58 20.69
CA SER A 18 -36.89 40.69 20.08
C SER A 18 -38.35 40.74 20.57
N GLY A 19 -38.94 41.93 20.66
CA GLY A 19 -40.30 42.16 21.14
C GLY A 19 -40.53 43.61 21.59
N THR A 20 -41.74 43.92 22.04
CA THR A 20 -42.10 45.24 22.60
C THR A 20 -42.03 45.19 24.12
N ALA A 21 -41.26 46.08 24.75
CA ALA A 21 -41.13 46.14 26.21
C ALA A 21 -42.26 46.98 26.83
N SER A 22 -43.36 46.33 27.21
CA SER A 22 -44.46 46.95 27.96
C SER A 22 -44.31 46.80 29.49
N SER A 23 -43.34 46.01 29.94
CA SER A 23 -42.98 45.76 31.33
C SER A 23 -41.56 45.19 31.41
N ASN A 24 -41.10 44.81 32.61
CA ASN A 24 -39.79 44.17 32.79
C ASN A 24 -39.69 42.88 31.97
N VAL A 25 -38.72 42.83 31.06
CA VAL A 25 -38.45 41.67 30.21
C VAL A 25 -37.50 40.70 30.93
N THR A 26 -37.99 39.52 31.28
CA THR A 26 -37.23 38.51 32.06
C THR A 26 -37.01 37.18 31.31
N ASN A 27 -37.44 37.09 30.05
CA ASN A 27 -37.51 35.84 29.28
C ASN A 27 -36.52 35.74 28.10
N VAL A 28 -35.60 36.70 27.94
CA VAL A 28 -34.51 36.61 26.96
C VAL A 28 -33.54 35.53 27.41
N ASN A 29 -33.32 34.50 26.60
CA ASN A 29 -32.45 33.40 26.95
C ASN A 29 -31.29 33.29 25.95
N VAL A 30 -30.08 33.01 26.45
CA VAL A 30 -28.88 32.80 25.64
C VAL A 30 -28.44 31.36 25.81
N THR A 31 -28.29 30.63 24.71
CA THR A 31 -27.83 29.24 24.71
C THR A 31 -26.58 29.11 23.86
N CYS A 32 -25.49 28.62 24.43
CA CYS A 32 -24.25 28.38 23.72
C CYS A 32 -24.00 26.87 23.59
N VAL A 33 -23.63 26.44 22.39
CA VAL A 33 -23.24 25.05 22.10
C VAL A 33 -21.78 25.01 21.66
N THR A 34 -21.04 24.04 22.17
CA THR A 34 -19.66 23.80 21.73
C THR A 34 -19.64 23.39 20.26
N ALA A 35 -18.79 24.02 19.46
CA ALA A 35 -18.59 23.64 18.06
C ALA A 35 -18.07 22.19 18.00
N ALA A 36 -18.46 21.45 16.97
CA ALA A 36 -18.03 20.07 16.79
C ALA A 36 -17.63 19.82 15.33
N TYR A 37 -16.57 19.04 15.14
CA TYR A 37 -15.87 18.84 13.88
C TYR A 37 -15.89 17.38 13.45
N THR A 38 -15.88 17.17 12.13
CA THR A 38 -15.90 15.84 11.53
C THR A 38 -14.53 15.17 11.59
N ILE A 39 -14.53 13.83 11.64
CA ILE A 39 -13.36 13.00 11.42
C ILE A 39 -13.57 12.22 10.12
N SER A 40 -12.65 12.38 9.19
CA SER A 40 -12.65 11.73 7.89
C SER A 40 -11.23 11.41 7.43
N GLY A 41 -11.13 10.61 6.38
CA GLY A 41 -9.86 10.20 5.82
C GLY A 41 -10.01 9.39 4.55
N LEU A 42 -8.91 8.77 4.13
CA LEU A 42 -8.83 7.91 2.96
C LEU A 42 -8.39 6.50 3.35
N VAL A 43 -8.97 5.49 2.69
CA VAL A 43 -8.53 4.09 2.75
C VAL A 43 -8.01 3.69 1.37
N GLY A 44 -6.81 3.09 1.34
CA GLY A 44 -6.19 2.54 0.14
C GLY A 44 -5.62 1.14 0.37
N GLY A 45 -5.51 0.36 -0.70
CA GLY A 45 -4.97 -1.01 -0.68
C GLY A 45 -5.89 -2.08 -0.05
N LEU A 46 -7.15 -1.74 0.26
CA LEU A 46 -8.14 -2.69 0.73
C LEU A 46 -8.57 -3.62 -0.42
N GLY A 47 -8.49 -4.93 -0.20
CA GLY A 47 -8.84 -5.93 -1.19
C GLY A 47 -10.32 -5.93 -1.56
N THR A 48 -10.64 -6.26 -2.82
CA THR A 48 -12.02 -6.33 -3.31
C THR A 48 -12.83 -7.36 -2.51
N GLY A 49 -14.00 -6.94 -2.00
CA GLY A 49 -14.88 -7.80 -1.20
C GLY A 49 -14.44 -8.00 0.26
N LEU A 50 -13.32 -7.39 0.68
CA LEU A 50 -12.87 -7.39 2.06
C LEU A 50 -13.38 -6.16 2.82
N ASN A 51 -13.23 -6.18 4.15
CA ASN A 51 -13.55 -5.02 4.99
C ASN A 51 -12.50 -4.80 6.07
N VAL A 52 -12.31 -3.53 6.44
CA VAL A 52 -11.56 -3.11 7.63
C VAL A 52 -12.52 -2.44 8.60
N VAL A 53 -12.36 -2.67 9.90
CA VAL A 53 -13.12 -1.98 10.94
C VAL A 53 -12.19 -1.02 11.68
N LEU A 54 -12.55 0.25 11.65
CA LEU A 54 -11.91 1.31 12.42
C LEU A 54 -12.74 1.61 13.66
N GLN A 55 -12.11 2.06 14.73
CA GLN A 55 -12.80 2.60 15.90
C GLN A 55 -12.19 3.94 16.29
N ASN A 56 -13.02 4.96 16.50
CA ASN A 56 -12.60 6.13 17.25
C ASN A 56 -12.75 5.82 18.74
N THR A 57 -11.64 5.52 19.41
CA THR A 57 -11.62 5.02 20.79
C THR A 57 -12.08 6.07 21.81
N VAL A 58 -12.12 7.35 21.44
CA VAL A 58 -12.60 8.44 22.32
C VAL A 58 -14.11 8.37 22.52
N ASN A 59 -14.87 7.92 21.51
CA ASN A 59 -16.33 7.84 21.56
C ASN A 59 -16.87 6.42 21.30
N SER A 60 -15.98 5.44 21.17
CA SER A 60 -16.26 4.03 20.88
C SER A 60 -17.00 3.76 19.56
N GLU A 61 -17.16 4.77 18.70
CA GLU A 61 -17.81 4.60 17.39
C GLU A 61 -16.94 3.71 16.50
N SER A 62 -17.54 2.65 15.97
CA SER A 62 -16.90 1.77 15.00
C SER A 62 -17.42 2.03 13.59
N LYS A 63 -16.53 1.97 12.60
CA LYS A 63 -16.82 2.17 11.20
C LYS A 63 -16.25 1.02 10.38
N THR A 64 -17.14 0.24 9.76
CA THR A 64 -16.76 -0.77 8.77
C THR A 64 -16.63 -0.13 7.40
N ILE A 65 -15.50 -0.37 6.74
CA ILE A 65 -15.19 0.13 5.40
C ILE A 65 -14.95 -1.07 4.49
N GLY A 66 -15.72 -1.17 3.40
CA GLY A 66 -15.69 -2.31 2.47
C GLY A 66 -15.10 -2.01 1.08
N ALA A 67 -14.58 -0.80 0.88
CA ALA A 67 -13.97 -0.39 -0.39
C ALA A 67 -12.94 0.72 -0.16
N ASN A 68 -11.99 0.85 -1.10
CA ASN A 68 -11.06 1.97 -1.15
C ASN A 68 -11.81 3.30 -1.38
N GLY A 69 -11.29 4.40 -0.86
CA GLY A 69 -11.86 5.73 -1.02
C GLY A 69 -11.99 6.50 0.30
N SER A 70 -12.82 7.54 0.30
CA SER A 70 -13.06 8.37 1.49
C SER A 70 -13.95 7.68 2.51
N PHE A 71 -13.64 7.87 3.79
CA PHE A 71 -14.50 7.49 4.91
C PHE A 71 -14.73 8.67 5.84
N SER A 72 -15.83 8.62 6.61
CA SER A 72 -16.11 9.55 7.70
C SER A 72 -16.81 8.84 8.86
N PHE A 73 -16.47 9.26 10.08
CA PHE A 73 -17.22 8.93 11.29
C PHE A 73 -18.48 9.80 11.37
N THR A 74 -19.52 9.29 12.02
CA THR A 74 -20.81 9.96 12.20
C THR A 74 -20.73 10.93 13.37
N ASN A 75 -20.10 10.50 14.47
CA ASN A 75 -19.96 11.31 15.66
C ASN A 75 -18.83 12.31 15.47
N LYS A 76 -19.16 13.58 15.71
CA LYS A 76 -18.22 14.69 15.67
C LYS A 76 -17.42 14.79 16.97
N VAL A 77 -16.27 15.46 16.89
CA VAL A 77 -15.42 15.79 18.05
C VAL A 77 -15.62 17.24 18.42
N SER A 78 -15.85 17.50 19.71
CA SER A 78 -16.00 18.86 20.23
C SER A 78 -14.73 19.69 20.05
N TYR A 79 -14.90 21.01 19.93
CA TYR A 79 -13.80 21.98 19.96
C TYR A 79 -12.89 21.75 21.18
N ASN A 80 -11.57 21.82 20.97
CA ASN A 80 -10.52 21.46 21.92
C ASN A 80 -10.54 20.00 22.40
N GLY A 81 -11.39 19.15 21.81
CA GLY A 81 -11.41 17.72 22.07
C GLY A 81 -10.22 16.98 21.44
N SER A 82 -10.28 15.67 21.53
CA SER A 82 -9.31 14.75 20.95
C SER A 82 -9.97 13.65 20.15
N TYR A 83 -9.19 12.99 19.30
CA TYR A 83 -9.59 11.78 18.59
C TYR A 83 -8.46 10.75 18.61
N ALA A 84 -8.84 9.49 18.52
CA ALA A 84 -7.90 8.37 18.42
C ALA A 84 -8.56 7.24 17.62
N VAL A 85 -8.21 7.15 16.35
CA VAL A 85 -8.69 6.13 15.41
C VAL A 85 -7.71 4.97 15.39
N THR A 86 -8.22 3.76 15.65
CA THR A 86 -7.47 2.51 15.61
C THR A 86 -8.13 1.53 14.64
N VAL A 87 -7.36 0.55 14.15
CA VAL A 87 -7.93 -0.61 13.44
C VAL A 87 -8.31 -1.66 14.49
N THR A 88 -9.58 -2.02 14.56
CA THR A 88 -10.09 -3.05 15.47
C THR A 88 -10.31 -4.39 14.77
N THR A 89 -10.48 -4.39 13.46
CA THR A 89 -10.53 -5.61 12.64
C THR A 89 -9.78 -5.38 11.36
N HIS A 90 -8.70 -6.15 11.20
CA HIS A 90 -7.97 -6.21 9.93
C HIS A 90 -8.74 -7.06 8.92
N PRO A 91 -8.69 -6.72 7.62
CA PRO A 91 -9.25 -7.55 6.58
C PRO A 91 -8.57 -8.92 6.54
N THR A 92 -9.29 -9.95 6.10
CA THR A 92 -8.71 -11.29 5.97
C THR A 92 -7.46 -11.24 5.09
N ASN A 93 -6.35 -11.73 5.65
CA ASN A 93 -5.03 -11.76 5.00
C ASN A 93 -4.48 -10.39 4.55
N GLN A 94 -4.96 -9.29 5.13
CA GLN A 94 -4.35 -7.97 5.01
C GLN A 94 -4.02 -7.40 6.39
N PHE A 95 -3.09 -6.47 6.42
CA PHE A 95 -2.80 -5.61 7.56
C PHE A 95 -2.97 -4.16 7.15
N CYS A 96 -3.61 -3.36 8.00
CA CYS A 96 -3.87 -1.96 7.71
C CYS A 96 -3.13 -1.07 8.71
N MET A 97 -2.30 -0.18 8.21
CA MET A 97 -1.58 0.83 9.00
C MET A 97 -2.33 2.16 8.97
N ILE A 98 -2.28 2.89 10.08
CA ILE A 98 -2.91 4.21 10.23
C ILE A 98 -1.83 5.29 10.29
N THR A 99 -2.02 6.36 9.51
CA THR A 99 -1.25 7.61 9.61
C THR A 99 -2.19 8.75 10.01
N GLY A 100 -1.75 9.61 10.94
CA GLY A 100 -2.55 10.75 11.43
C GLY A 100 -3.77 10.36 12.28
N GLY A 101 -3.83 9.11 12.76
CA GLY A 101 -4.98 8.53 13.46
C GLY A 101 -5.30 9.14 14.80
N SER A 102 -4.45 9.98 15.40
CA SER A 102 -4.72 10.63 16.67
C SER A 102 -4.39 12.11 16.65
N GLY A 103 -5.06 12.87 17.51
CA GLY A 103 -4.84 14.30 17.66
C GLY A 103 -5.59 14.88 18.86
N THR A 104 -5.13 16.04 19.33
CA THR A 104 -5.74 16.85 20.40
C THR A 104 -5.94 18.28 19.91
N ASN A 105 -6.64 19.12 20.68
CA ASN A 105 -6.89 20.52 20.34
C ASN A 105 -7.59 20.68 18.98
N VAL A 106 -8.64 19.89 18.75
CA VAL A 106 -9.40 19.95 17.49
C VAL A 106 -10.09 21.30 17.36
N ILE A 107 -9.70 22.07 16.34
CA ILE A 107 -10.26 23.40 16.02
C ILE A 107 -10.87 23.48 14.62
N GLY A 108 -10.94 22.35 13.90
CA GLY A 108 -11.42 22.24 12.53
C GLY A 108 -11.71 20.79 12.13
N ASP A 109 -12.33 20.60 10.96
CA ASP A 109 -12.57 19.26 10.40
C ASP A 109 -11.26 18.52 10.12
N ILE A 110 -11.21 17.23 10.48
CA ILE A 110 -10.05 16.36 10.25
C ILE A 110 -10.32 15.51 9.00
N SER A 111 -9.46 15.64 7.99
CA SER A 111 -9.51 14.88 6.74
C SER A 111 -8.19 14.22 6.37
N THR A 112 -7.19 14.31 7.26
CA THR A 112 -5.80 13.90 7.02
C THR A 112 -5.49 12.45 7.41
N ILE A 113 -6.49 11.68 7.87
CA ILE A 113 -6.27 10.30 8.28
C ILE A 113 -6.09 9.43 7.04
N ILE A 114 -5.03 8.63 7.00
CA ILE A 114 -4.77 7.68 5.92
C ILE A 114 -4.71 6.27 6.51
N ILE A 115 -5.50 5.37 5.91
CA ILE A 115 -5.48 3.94 6.19
C ILE A 115 -4.88 3.24 4.97
N ALA A 116 -3.72 2.63 5.15
CA ALA A 116 -3.05 1.88 4.09
C ALA A 116 -3.10 0.39 4.43
N CYS A 117 -3.88 -0.37 3.67
CA CYS A 117 -3.99 -1.82 3.79
C CYS A 117 -3.02 -2.51 2.81
N THR A 118 -2.36 -3.55 3.26
CA THR A 118 -1.41 -4.35 2.48
C THR A 118 -1.65 -5.82 2.75
N TYR A 119 -1.56 -6.68 1.75
CA TYR A 119 -1.64 -8.13 1.95
C TYR A 119 -0.51 -8.63 2.85
N LEU A 120 -0.83 -9.54 3.76
CA LEU A 120 0.14 -10.20 4.61
C LEU A 120 0.88 -11.27 3.79
N PRO A 121 2.22 -11.19 3.68
CA PRO A 121 2.96 -12.15 2.91
C PRO A 121 2.89 -13.56 3.52
N GLY A 122 2.64 -14.56 2.68
CA GLY A 122 2.61 -15.97 3.07
C GLY A 122 1.37 -16.46 3.83
N GLN A 123 0.29 -15.66 3.95
CA GLN A 123 -0.96 -16.08 4.62
C GLN A 123 -2.17 -16.26 3.68
N THR A 124 -2.13 -15.71 2.47
CA THR A 124 -3.09 -16.02 1.39
C THR A 124 -2.57 -17.17 0.54
N PRO A 125 -3.40 -18.16 0.18
CA PRO A 125 -3.12 -18.96 -1.01
C PRO A 125 -2.93 -18.01 -2.21
N PRO A 126 -1.85 -18.16 -2.97
CA PRO A 126 -1.65 -17.30 -4.14
C PRO A 126 -2.80 -17.50 -5.13
N ASN A 127 -3.46 -16.40 -5.51
CA ASN A 127 -4.58 -16.41 -6.44
C ASN A 127 -4.16 -15.66 -7.70
N PHE A 128 -3.84 -16.40 -8.74
CA PHE A 128 -3.27 -15.87 -9.97
C PHE A 128 -4.14 -16.19 -11.18
N THR A 129 -4.24 -15.25 -12.11
CA THR A 129 -4.82 -15.44 -13.42
C THR A 129 -3.75 -15.28 -14.48
N ASP A 130 -3.59 -16.28 -15.34
CA ASP A 130 -2.76 -16.19 -16.54
C ASP A 130 -3.52 -15.38 -17.61
N ASN A 131 -2.93 -14.28 -18.07
CA ASN A 131 -3.56 -13.41 -19.07
C ASN A 131 -3.29 -13.86 -20.51
N LEU A 132 -2.50 -14.92 -20.72
CA LEU A 132 -2.13 -15.47 -22.04
C LEU A 132 -1.37 -14.48 -22.94
N ASP A 133 -0.80 -13.42 -22.36
CA ASP A 133 -0.01 -12.40 -23.04
C ASP A 133 1.41 -12.28 -22.47
N GLY A 134 1.80 -13.26 -21.65
CA GLY A 134 3.08 -13.31 -20.94
C GLY A 134 3.06 -12.56 -19.61
N THR A 135 1.87 -12.17 -19.14
CA THR A 135 1.66 -11.61 -17.80
C THR A 135 0.75 -12.47 -16.94
N ILE A 136 0.91 -12.34 -15.63
CA ILE A 136 0.09 -12.99 -14.60
C ILE A 136 -0.52 -11.91 -13.73
N THR A 137 -1.83 -11.91 -13.58
CA THR A 137 -2.55 -11.05 -12.63
C THR A 137 -2.56 -11.71 -11.26
N ASP A 138 -2.05 -11.01 -10.24
CA ASP A 138 -2.28 -11.34 -8.84
C ASP A 138 -3.65 -10.79 -8.43
N ASN A 139 -4.64 -11.68 -8.31
CA ASN A 139 -6.02 -11.32 -7.97
C ASN A 139 -6.16 -10.85 -6.52
N ASN A 140 -5.17 -11.14 -5.68
CA ASN A 140 -5.15 -10.59 -4.32
C ASN A 140 -4.71 -9.12 -4.41
N THR A 141 -3.53 -8.83 -4.95
CA THR A 141 -2.95 -7.48 -4.89
C THR A 141 -3.40 -6.53 -6.02
N GLY A 142 -3.98 -7.07 -7.10
CA GLY A 142 -4.25 -6.34 -8.35
C GLY A 142 -2.98 -6.05 -9.17
N LEU A 143 -1.83 -6.54 -8.73
CA LEU A 143 -0.57 -6.36 -9.45
C LEU A 143 -0.50 -7.29 -10.66
N MET A 144 0.25 -6.86 -11.65
CA MET A 144 0.54 -7.66 -12.83
C MET A 144 2.02 -8.00 -12.87
N TRP A 145 2.33 -9.28 -13.02
CA TRP A 145 3.69 -9.80 -12.98
C TRP A 145 4.10 -10.30 -14.36
N MET A 146 5.40 -10.19 -14.68
CA MET A 146 5.94 -10.90 -15.82
C MET A 146 5.94 -12.41 -15.55
N LYS A 147 5.45 -13.18 -16.51
CA LYS A 147 5.43 -14.65 -16.46
C LYS A 147 6.84 -15.22 -16.59
N CYS A 148 7.56 -14.79 -17.61
CA CYS A 148 8.91 -15.27 -17.88
C CYS A 148 9.95 -14.64 -16.96
N SER A 149 11.01 -15.40 -16.67
CA SER A 149 12.18 -14.89 -15.96
C SER A 149 12.94 -13.89 -16.85
N GLN A 150 13.55 -12.85 -16.24
CA GLN A 150 14.24 -11.82 -17.04
C GLN A 150 15.40 -12.42 -17.84
N GLY A 151 15.44 -12.09 -19.14
CA GLY A 151 16.33 -12.72 -20.12
C GLY A 151 15.60 -13.66 -21.08
N GLN A 152 14.46 -14.22 -20.68
CA GLN A 152 13.60 -15.02 -21.56
C GLN A 152 12.70 -14.15 -22.45
N GLY A 153 12.34 -14.67 -23.61
CA GLY A 153 11.30 -14.17 -24.50
C GLY A 153 9.96 -14.86 -24.27
N TRP A 154 8.88 -14.11 -24.47
CA TRP A 154 7.52 -14.63 -24.42
C TRP A 154 7.12 -15.28 -25.76
N LEU A 155 6.60 -16.51 -25.70
CA LEU A 155 6.04 -17.21 -26.85
C LEU A 155 4.52 -17.29 -26.79
N GLN A 156 3.90 -16.33 -27.46
CA GLN A 156 2.44 -16.18 -27.43
C GLN A 156 1.68 -17.42 -27.92
N ALA A 157 2.17 -18.10 -28.95
CA ALA A 157 1.47 -19.24 -29.53
C ALA A 157 1.45 -20.48 -28.61
N GLN A 158 2.42 -20.60 -27.70
CA GLN A 158 2.57 -21.73 -26.78
C GLN A 158 2.14 -21.39 -25.35
N ASN A 159 1.84 -20.11 -25.07
CA ASN A 159 1.65 -19.61 -23.71
C ASN A 159 2.88 -19.91 -22.81
N ASP A 160 4.08 -19.82 -23.38
CA ASP A 160 5.32 -20.38 -22.82
C ASP A 160 6.49 -19.37 -22.83
N CYS A 161 7.51 -19.65 -22.03
CA CYS A 161 8.74 -18.87 -21.93
C CYS A 161 9.91 -19.63 -22.55
N GLN A 162 10.67 -18.99 -23.43
CA GLN A 162 11.90 -19.55 -23.98
C GLN A 162 13.02 -18.53 -23.90
N GLY A 163 14.28 -18.96 -23.78
CA GLY A 163 15.37 -18.00 -23.88
C GLY A 163 15.55 -17.47 -25.31
N LYS A 164 16.54 -16.59 -25.52
CA LYS A 164 16.79 -15.94 -26.83
C LYS A 164 17.72 -16.74 -27.77
N GLY A 165 18.03 -17.99 -27.46
CA GLY A 165 18.97 -18.87 -28.18
C GLY A 165 18.33 -19.89 -29.13
N SER A 166 19.07 -20.94 -29.49
CA SER A 166 18.63 -22.01 -30.41
C SER A 166 18.34 -23.33 -29.67
N SER A 167 17.74 -24.32 -30.34
CA SER A 167 17.51 -25.64 -29.73
C SER A 167 18.79 -26.36 -29.26
N THR A 168 19.98 -25.91 -29.68
CA THR A 168 21.28 -26.52 -29.32
C THR A 168 21.94 -25.94 -28.05
N ASP A 169 21.47 -24.81 -27.53
CA ASP A 169 21.90 -24.20 -26.26
C ASP A 169 20.76 -24.08 -25.24
N ASN A 170 19.75 -24.97 -25.36
CA ASN A 170 18.50 -24.93 -24.58
C ASN A 170 17.77 -23.59 -24.72
N TYR A 171 17.75 -23.05 -25.93
CA TYR A 171 17.20 -21.75 -26.25
C TYR A 171 17.84 -20.62 -25.45
N GLY A 172 19.07 -20.71 -24.94
CA GLY A 172 19.82 -19.56 -24.42
C GLY A 172 19.06 -18.73 -23.36
N ALA A 173 18.55 -19.37 -22.30
CA ALA A 173 18.09 -18.67 -21.11
C ALA A 173 19.30 -18.07 -20.37
N ASP A 174 19.93 -17.05 -20.94
CA ASP A 174 20.88 -16.20 -20.21
C ASP A 174 20.07 -15.33 -19.24
N LEU A 175 19.62 -16.00 -18.17
CA LEU A 175 18.82 -15.40 -17.14
C LEU A 175 19.62 -14.29 -16.50
N LYS A 176 19.10 -13.08 -16.58
CA LYS A 176 19.83 -11.90 -16.15
C LYS A 176 20.00 -11.91 -14.64
N ARG A 177 21.26 -11.97 -14.22
CA ARG A 177 21.68 -11.73 -12.84
C ARG A 177 22.31 -10.36 -12.77
N LEU A 178 21.71 -9.47 -12.02
CA LEU A 178 22.08 -8.06 -11.96
C LEU A 178 22.54 -7.70 -10.56
N GLN A 179 23.47 -6.75 -10.47
CA GLN A 179 23.80 -6.11 -9.21
C GLN A 179 22.66 -5.17 -8.80
N PHE A 180 22.37 -5.10 -7.49
CA PHE A 180 21.43 -4.10 -6.99
C PHE A 180 21.98 -2.68 -7.24
N CYS A 181 23.22 -2.43 -6.81
CA CYS A 181 23.99 -1.24 -7.18
C CYS A 181 25.39 -1.64 -7.67
N PRO A 182 26.02 -0.82 -8.52
CA PRO A 182 27.41 -1.03 -8.96
C PRO A 182 28.44 -0.90 -7.83
N SER A 183 28.05 -0.40 -6.65
CA SER A 183 28.90 -0.24 -5.48
C SER A 183 28.10 -0.48 -4.19
N ASN A 184 28.78 -0.89 -3.12
CA ASN A 184 28.16 -1.11 -1.80
C ASN A 184 27.93 0.21 -1.06
N ASN A 185 27.10 1.09 -1.63
CA ASN A 185 26.70 2.38 -1.09
C ASN A 185 25.31 2.76 -1.62
N SER A 186 24.87 4.00 -1.36
CA SER A 186 23.59 4.54 -1.87
C SER A 186 23.72 5.26 -3.21
N ALA A 187 24.64 4.83 -4.10
CA ALA A 187 24.81 5.50 -5.39
C ALA A 187 23.61 5.32 -6.34
N CYS A 188 22.80 4.27 -6.14
CA CYS A 188 21.67 3.93 -7.01
C CYS A 188 20.31 3.88 -6.29
N ASP A 189 20.27 4.35 -5.04
CA ASP A 189 19.07 4.41 -4.20
C ASP A 189 19.06 5.68 -3.36
N ASN A 190 17.91 5.98 -2.75
CA ASN A 190 17.75 7.12 -1.85
C ASN A 190 17.88 6.75 -0.35
N GLY A 191 18.58 5.65 -0.05
CA GLY A 191 18.69 5.08 1.30
C GLY A 191 17.49 4.20 1.73
N ALA A 192 16.42 4.16 0.92
CA ALA A 192 15.25 3.31 1.18
C ALA A 192 14.86 2.46 -0.04
N ILE A 193 14.82 3.06 -1.22
CA ILE A 193 14.34 2.44 -2.46
C ILE A 193 15.32 2.71 -3.60
N LEU A 194 15.49 1.71 -4.46
CA LEU A 194 16.24 1.75 -5.71
C LEU A 194 15.66 2.81 -6.65
N THR A 195 16.51 3.69 -7.18
CA THR A 195 16.10 4.81 -8.03
C THR A 195 16.82 4.85 -9.38
N SER A 196 17.90 4.07 -9.57
CA SER A 196 18.65 4.02 -10.83
C SER A 196 19.52 2.76 -10.95
N GLY A 197 20.19 2.59 -12.09
CA GLY A 197 21.15 1.51 -12.33
C GLY A 197 20.58 0.32 -13.07
N ALA A 198 21.43 -0.65 -13.40
CA ALA A 198 21.06 -1.75 -14.31
C ALA A 198 19.84 -2.57 -13.85
N LEU A 199 19.73 -2.87 -12.55
CA LEU A 199 18.57 -3.56 -11.98
C LEU A 199 17.28 -2.73 -12.12
N PHE A 200 17.35 -1.42 -11.88
CA PHE A 200 16.22 -0.51 -12.04
C PHE A 200 15.80 -0.43 -13.51
N ASP A 201 16.77 -0.18 -14.40
CA ASP A 201 16.58 -0.02 -15.84
C ASP A 201 16.01 -1.28 -16.49
N GLU A 202 16.39 -2.47 -15.99
CA GLU A 202 15.89 -3.75 -16.50
C GLU A 202 14.38 -3.83 -16.46
N CYS A 203 13.74 -3.34 -15.38
CA CYS A 203 12.28 -3.32 -15.29
C CYS A 203 11.69 -2.00 -15.80
N ASN A 204 12.30 -0.86 -15.46
CA ASN A 204 11.72 0.46 -15.70
C ASN A 204 11.63 0.84 -17.18
N ASN A 205 12.50 0.27 -18.03
CA ASN A 205 12.51 0.56 -19.47
C ASN A 205 11.67 -0.44 -20.29
N LEU A 206 10.97 -1.38 -19.64
CA LEU A 206 10.17 -2.38 -20.33
C LEU A 206 8.90 -1.76 -20.92
N THR A 207 8.66 -2.06 -22.18
CA THR A 207 7.36 -1.91 -22.83
C THR A 207 6.88 -3.30 -23.23
N PHE A 208 5.97 -3.86 -22.44
CA PHE A 208 5.53 -5.25 -22.59
C PHE A 208 4.06 -5.41 -22.20
N ALA A 209 3.32 -6.24 -22.93
CA ALA A 209 1.88 -6.47 -22.75
C ALA A 209 1.05 -5.17 -22.66
N GLY A 210 1.40 -4.17 -23.47
CA GLY A 210 0.73 -2.87 -23.49
C GLY A 210 1.00 -1.96 -22.28
N LYS A 211 1.92 -2.34 -21.38
CA LYS A 211 2.29 -1.57 -20.19
C LYS A 211 3.72 -1.03 -20.28
N THR A 212 3.94 0.15 -19.70
CA THR A 212 5.22 0.87 -19.63
C THR A 212 5.63 1.25 -18.20
N ASN A 213 4.83 0.87 -17.20
CA ASN A 213 5.02 1.19 -15.78
C ASN A 213 5.57 -0.03 -14.98
N TRP A 214 6.37 -0.86 -15.66
CA TRP A 214 7.09 -1.97 -15.06
C TRP A 214 8.16 -1.45 -14.11
N ARG A 215 8.40 -2.16 -13.01
CA ARG A 215 9.40 -1.80 -12.01
C ARG A 215 9.92 -3.03 -11.27
N VAL A 216 11.01 -2.83 -10.53
CA VAL A 216 11.52 -3.80 -9.57
C VAL A 216 10.55 -3.86 -8.37
N PRO A 217 10.10 -5.05 -7.94
CA PRO A 217 9.10 -5.18 -6.88
C PRO A 217 9.66 -4.73 -5.53
N THR A 218 8.83 -4.12 -4.72
CA THR A 218 9.12 -3.82 -3.31
C THR A 218 9.18 -5.10 -2.46
N ILE A 219 9.60 -4.95 -1.20
CA ILE A 219 9.58 -6.02 -0.21
C ILE A 219 8.21 -6.71 -0.09
N GLN A 220 7.14 -5.94 0.06
CA GLN A 220 5.80 -6.49 0.24
C GLN A 220 5.29 -7.19 -1.02
N GLU A 221 5.61 -6.65 -2.21
CA GLU A 221 5.13 -7.20 -3.48
C GLU A 221 5.79 -8.55 -3.79
N LEU A 222 7.13 -8.67 -3.68
CA LEU A 222 7.78 -9.93 -4.01
C LEU A 222 7.48 -11.04 -2.98
N GLU A 223 7.19 -10.68 -1.73
CA GLU A 223 6.76 -11.65 -0.73
C GLU A 223 5.30 -12.11 -0.93
N SER A 224 4.45 -11.33 -1.60
CA SER A 224 3.05 -11.71 -1.84
C SER A 224 2.93 -12.88 -2.82
N ILE A 225 3.95 -13.13 -3.64
CA ILE A 225 3.97 -14.23 -4.62
C ILE A 225 4.65 -15.50 -4.12
N ILE A 226 5.15 -15.52 -2.88
CA ILE A 226 5.75 -16.72 -2.29
C ILE A 226 4.66 -17.75 -1.99
N ASP A 227 4.84 -18.95 -2.53
CA ASP A 227 3.98 -20.11 -2.27
C ASP A 227 4.81 -21.22 -1.61
N LYS A 228 4.66 -21.41 -0.30
CA LYS A 228 5.42 -22.42 0.44
C LYS A 228 4.91 -23.84 0.27
N SER A 229 3.83 -24.05 -0.50
CA SER A 229 3.24 -25.38 -0.73
C SER A 229 3.89 -26.14 -1.89
N ILE A 230 4.78 -25.49 -2.64
CA ILE A 230 5.42 -26.00 -3.86
C ILE A 230 6.93 -25.65 -3.88
N SER A 231 7.67 -26.23 -4.82
CA SER A 231 9.10 -25.98 -5.01
C SER A 231 9.41 -25.73 -6.50
N PRO A 232 10.05 -24.60 -6.88
CA PRO A 232 10.42 -23.46 -6.02
C PRO A 232 9.20 -22.83 -5.34
N PHE A 233 9.43 -22.05 -4.29
CA PHE A 233 8.38 -21.51 -3.39
C PHE A 233 7.59 -20.36 -4.04
N ILE A 234 6.98 -20.60 -5.21
CA ILE A 234 6.28 -19.65 -6.08
C ILE A 234 5.40 -20.40 -7.07
N ASN A 235 4.20 -19.89 -7.35
CA ASN A 235 3.20 -20.56 -8.18
C ASN A 235 3.72 -21.01 -9.56
N ASN A 236 3.31 -22.20 -10.03
CA ASN A 236 3.76 -22.76 -11.30
C ASN A 236 3.40 -21.94 -12.54
N LEU A 237 2.51 -20.94 -12.43
CA LEU A 237 2.30 -19.98 -13.51
C LEU A 237 3.55 -19.15 -13.80
N PHE A 238 4.41 -18.91 -12.81
CA PHE A 238 5.70 -18.24 -12.98
C PHE A 238 6.73 -19.22 -13.57
N LEU A 239 6.65 -19.42 -14.88
CA LEU A 239 7.46 -20.38 -15.63
C LEU A 239 8.97 -20.16 -15.42
N ASP A 240 9.69 -21.28 -15.38
CA ASP A 240 11.15 -21.35 -15.25
C ASP A 240 11.73 -20.46 -14.15
N THR A 241 11.01 -20.31 -13.04
CA THR A 241 11.56 -19.61 -11.88
C THR A 241 12.71 -20.43 -11.31
N VAL A 242 13.92 -19.88 -11.31
CA VAL A 242 15.06 -20.53 -10.67
C VAL A 242 14.91 -20.45 -9.15
N ALA A 243 15.13 -21.56 -8.45
CA ALA A 243 15.17 -21.62 -6.98
C ALA A 243 16.43 -20.88 -6.44
N SER A 244 16.42 -19.55 -6.51
CA SER A 244 17.56 -18.71 -6.16
C SER A 244 17.14 -17.35 -5.58
N TYR A 245 18.09 -16.45 -5.41
CA TYR A 245 17.90 -15.12 -4.86
C TYR A 245 17.33 -14.16 -5.91
N TYR A 246 16.31 -13.40 -5.52
CA TYR A 246 15.67 -12.39 -6.36
C TYR A 246 15.68 -11.05 -5.64
N TRP A 247 16.22 -10.04 -6.30
CA TRP A 247 16.27 -8.69 -5.79
C TRP A 247 14.88 -8.08 -5.64
N ARG A 248 14.78 -7.24 -4.63
CA ARG A 248 13.67 -6.30 -4.40
C ARG A 248 14.20 -4.90 -4.62
N SER A 249 13.33 -3.89 -4.67
CA SER A 249 13.73 -2.48 -4.80
C SER A 249 14.15 -1.85 -3.47
N THR A 250 14.00 -2.55 -2.34
CA THR A 250 14.18 -1.98 -1.00
C THR A 250 15.61 -2.18 -0.47
N THR A 251 16.23 -1.08 -0.01
CA THR A 251 17.52 -1.08 0.72
C THR A 251 17.35 -1.61 2.15
N CYS A 252 18.36 -2.28 2.70
CA CYS A 252 18.38 -2.75 4.10
C CYS A 252 18.63 -1.61 5.09
N ALA A 253 17.77 -0.58 5.13
CA ALA A 253 17.92 0.55 6.05
C ALA A 253 18.07 0.08 7.51
N PRO A 254 19.00 0.65 8.30
CA PRO A 254 19.83 1.83 8.00
C PRO A 254 21.15 1.53 7.25
N SER A 255 21.39 0.31 6.79
CA SER A 255 22.60 -0.03 6.02
C SER A 255 22.56 0.59 4.63
N THR A 256 23.63 1.29 4.26
CA THR A 256 23.83 1.79 2.89
C THR A 256 24.45 0.74 1.97
N THR A 257 24.97 -0.37 2.51
CA THR A 257 25.72 -1.40 1.77
C THR A 257 24.87 -2.61 1.37
N GLY A 258 23.70 -2.78 1.98
CA GLY A 258 22.85 -3.96 1.82
C GLY A 258 21.48 -3.69 1.18
N ALA A 259 20.95 -4.67 0.48
CA ALA A 259 19.60 -4.66 -0.09
C ALA A 259 18.87 -6.00 0.16
N TRP A 260 17.54 -5.95 0.15
CA TRP A 260 16.70 -7.12 0.45
C TRP A 260 16.48 -8.01 -0.78
N TYR A 261 16.46 -9.32 -0.56
CA TYR A 261 16.14 -10.35 -1.57
C TYR A 261 15.14 -11.37 -1.04
N VAL A 262 14.35 -12.01 -1.92
CA VAL A 262 13.62 -13.27 -1.62
C VAL A 262 14.46 -14.44 -2.11
N PHE A 263 14.57 -15.52 -1.33
CA PHE A 263 15.16 -16.77 -1.77
C PHE A 263 14.05 -17.80 -2.05
N PHE A 264 13.78 -18.10 -3.32
CA PHE A 264 12.67 -19.00 -3.68
C PHE A 264 12.97 -20.49 -3.41
N SER A 265 14.17 -20.84 -2.96
CA SER A 265 14.46 -22.23 -2.56
C SER A 265 13.83 -22.62 -1.22
N ASP A 266 13.57 -21.66 -0.34
CA ASP A 266 13.01 -21.89 1.02
C ASP A 266 12.00 -20.81 1.45
N GLY A 267 11.76 -19.80 0.60
CA GLY A 267 10.84 -18.69 0.85
C GLY A 267 11.37 -17.71 1.92
N VAL A 268 12.68 -17.67 2.17
CA VAL A 268 13.28 -16.77 3.17
C VAL A 268 13.51 -15.37 2.60
N VAL A 269 13.35 -14.40 3.49
CA VAL A 269 13.62 -12.99 3.30
C VAL A 269 14.96 -12.66 3.94
N GLY A 270 15.89 -12.08 3.19
CA GLY A 270 17.23 -11.77 3.70
C GLY A 270 17.84 -10.53 3.05
N GLY A 271 18.88 -10.02 3.70
CA GLY A 271 19.70 -8.92 3.18
C GLY A 271 21.02 -9.44 2.60
N SER A 272 21.50 -8.83 1.52
CA SER A 272 22.81 -9.11 0.94
C SER A 272 23.50 -7.83 0.49
N VAL A 273 24.80 -7.90 0.24
CA VAL A 273 25.58 -6.77 -0.31
C VAL A 273 25.08 -6.37 -1.69
N LYS A 274 24.98 -5.07 -1.94
CA LYS A 274 24.39 -4.52 -3.18
C LYS A 274 25.11 -4.90 -4.46
N THR A 275 26.39 -5.26 -4.39
CA THR A 275 27.17 -5.74 -5.56
C THR A 275 26.94 -7.21 -5.90
N GLY A 276 26.08 -7.93 -5.17
CA GLY A 276 25.72 -9.32 -5.48
C GLY A 276 24.89 -9.44 -6.77
N ASN A 277 25.14 -10.49 -7.56
CA ASN A 277 24.42 -10.74 -8.82
C ASN A 277 23.25 -11.70 -8.60
N TYR A 278 22.02 -11.19 -8.58
CA TYR A 278 20.79 -11.96 -8.36
C TYR A 278 19.73 -11.69 -9.44
N TYR A 279 18.71 -12.55 -9.49
CA TYR A 279 17.62 -12.44 -10.45
C TYR A 279 16.66 -11.30 -10.09
N VAL A 280 15.77 -10.94 -11.00
CA VAL A 280 14.67 -10.01 -10.74
C VAL A 280 13.42 -10.50 -11.46
N ARG A 281 12.25 -10.20 -10.91
CA ARG A 281 10.96 -10.43 -11.56
C ARG A 281 10.18 -9.13 -11.55
N CYS A 282 10.01 -8.53 -12.72
CA CYS A 282 9.37 -7.23 -12.83
C CYS A 282 7.87 -7.30 -12.54
N VAL A 283 7.36 -6.26 -11.90
CA VAL A 283 5.96 -6.07 -11.56
C VAL A 283 5.45 -4.75 -12.12
N SER A 284 4.17 -4.69 -12.45
CA SER A 284 3.46 -3.50 -12.84
C SER A 284 2.27 -3.26 -11.92
N GLY A 285 1.91 -1.98 -11.76
CA GLY A 285 0.65 -1.61 -11.10
C GLY A 285 -0.56 -2.01 -11.97
N PRO A 286 -1.76 -2.09 -11.34
CA PRO A 286 -3.03 -2.31 -12.04
C PRO A 286 -3.19 -1.36 -13.23
#